data_AF-A0A0L0EKZ0-F1
#
_entry.id   AF-A0A0L0EKZ0-F1
#
_cell.length_a   1.000
_cell.length_b   1.000
_cell.length_c   1.000
_cell.angle_alpha   90.00
_cell.angle_beta   90.00
_cell.angle_gamma   90.00
#
_symmetry.space_group_name_H-M   'P 1'
#
loop_
_entity.id
_entity.type
_entity.pdbx_description
1 polymer ?
#
loop_
_entity_poly.entity_id
_entity_poly.type
_entity_poly.pdbx_seq_one_letter_code
_entity_poly.pdbx_strand_id
1 'polypeptide(L)'
;TGTANVGDSFLVKLNSGTAGNLQLATDRPESLALASPIRTETAASNVSTATISVGSVTDTDPATSNFAAAPPSLTNGTITLTKTANANEYQIVDGSGTNTFTITPPAENLLAQAGGAYASYGFDFNIEGTPATGDTFTIEFNTGGFDDNRNGLELSKLQSAELVRQNVVTTATADNLKTFNEAYAGLVTEIGVVANQAKTNGAAYEALAAQSEAWYESMAGVNLDEEAANLLRFQQSYSAAAQVLTAARTVFDTLLSAAR
;
A
#
# COMPACT_ATOMS: atom_id res chain seq x y z
N THR A 1 -9.05 -31.82 -0.53
CA THR A 1 -9.89 -31.29 0.56
C THR A 1 -9.63 -32.11 1.80
N GLY A 2 -8.81 -31.58 2.71
CA GLY A 2 -8.54 -32.20 4.02
C GLY A 2 -9.02 -31.26 5.10
N THR A 3 -9.75 -31.77 6.09
CA THR A 3 -10.15 -31.03 7.28
C THR A 3 -8.89 -30.59 8.04
N ALA A 4 -8.82 -29.30 8.41
CA ALA A 4 -7.76 -28.80 9.27
C ALA A 4 -7.81 -29.52 10.63
N ASN A 5 -6.65 -29.98 11.12
CA ASN A 5 -6.52 -30.67 12.39
C ASN A 5 -6.08 -29.72 13.50
N VAL A 6 -6.29 -30.14 14.74
CA VAL A 6 -5.77 -29.42 15.91
C VAL A 6 -4.24 -29.40 15.84
N GLY A 7 -3.66 -28.19 15.82
CA GLY A 7 -2.21 -27.97 15.72
C GLY A 7 -1.74 -27.47 14.35
N ASP A 8 -2.61 -27.42 13.34
CA ASP A 8 -2.26 -26.85 12.04
C ASP A 8 -2.04 -25.34 12.14
N SER A 9 -1.00 -24.84 11.48
CA SER A 9 -0.69 -23.42 11.34
C SER A 9 -0.53 -23.07 9.87
N PHE A 10 -1.04 -21.90 9.47
CA PHE A 10 -1.02 -21.44 8.10
C PHE A 10 -0.39 -20.04 8.03
N LEU A 11 0.57 -19.88 7.11
CA LEU A 11 1.10 -18.58 6.77
C LEU A 11 0.33 -18.02 5.58
N VAL A 12 -0.43 -16.96 5.81
CA VAL A 12 -1.15 -16.25 4.75
C VAL A 12 -0.30 -15.06 4.29
N LYS A 13 0.04 -15.03 3.00
CA LYS A 13 0.71 -13.90 2.36
C LYS A 13 -0.22 -13.31 1.31
N LEU A 14 -0.90 -12.21 1.65
CA LEU A 14 -1.97 -11.66 0.81
C LEU A 14 -1.46 -10.97 -0.46
N ASN A 15 -0.27 -10.34 -0.41
CA ASN A 15 0.24 -9.49 -1.50
C ASN A 15 1.75 -9.60 -1.76
N SER A 16 2.43 -10.63 -1.24
CA SER A 16 3.90 -10.72 -1.28
C SER A 16 4.51 -10.84 -2.68
N GLY A 17 3.71 -11.17 -3.69
CA GLY A 17 4.14 -11.25 -5.10
C GLY A 17 3.41 -10.29 -6.02
N THR A 18 2.48 -9.47 -5.52
CA THR A 18 1.57 -8.68 -6.36
C THR A 18 2.33 -7.69 -7.23
N ALA A 19 3.33 -7.00 -6.67
CA ALA A 19 4.12 -6.01 -7.40
C ALA A 19 4.84 -6.60 -8.63
N GLY A 20 5.30 -7.86 -8.56
CA GLY A 20 5.97 -8.54 -9.66
C GLY A 20 5.02 -9.04 -10.76
N ASN A 21 3.72 -9.11 -10.47
CA ASN A 21 2.68 -9.60 -11.39
C ASN A 21 1.80 -8.46 -11.95
N LEU A 22 2.12 -7.20 -11.63
CA LEU A 22 1.42 -6.06 -12.22
C LEU A 22 1.80 -5.94 -13.69
N GLN A 23 0.78 -5.95 -14.54
CA GLN A 23 0.91 -5.77 -15.98
C GLN A 23 -0.11 -4.75 -16.47
N LEU A 24 0.21 -4.09 -17.57
CA LEU A 24 -0.74 -3.21 -18.24
C LEU A 24 -1.84 -4.08 -18.89
N ALA A 25 -3.11 -3.76 -18.60
CA ALA A 25 -4.24 -4.51 -19.16
C ALA A 25 -4.42 -4.25 -20.68
N THR A 26 -4.10 -3.04 -21.13
CA THR A 26 -4.16 -2.64 -22.55
C THR A 26 -3.18 -1.49 -22.80
N ASP A 27 -2.46 -1.54 -23.90
CA ASP A 27 -1.56 -0.50 -24.40
C ASP A 27 -2.22 0.42 -25.44
N ARG A 28 -3.48 0.11 -25.81
CA ARG A 28 -4.24 0.83 -26.82
C ARG A 28 -4.93 2.06 -26.23
N PRO A 29 -4.64 3.28 -26.72
CA PRO A 29 -5.24 4.50 -26.16
C PRO A 29 -6.78 4.52 -26.28
N GLU A 30 -7.34 3.93 -27.33
CA GLU A 30 -8.78 3.80 -27.54
C GLU A 30 -9.47 2.81 -26.59
N SER A 31 -8.71 2.02 -25.84
CA SER A 31 -9.25 1.15 -24.78
C SER A 31 -9.39 1.85 -23.43
N LEU A 32 -8.95 3.12 -23.33
CA LEU A 32 -9.12 3.91 -22.10
C LEU A 32 -10.57 4.36 -21.98
N ALA A 33 -11.29 3.78 -21.01
CA ALA A 33 -12.67 4.15 -20.69
C ALA A 33 -12.70 5.47 -19.91
N LEU A 34 -12.59 6.62 -20.58
CA LEU A 34 -12.62 7.94 -19.93
C LEU A 34 -14.03 8.51 -19.75
N ALA A 35 -14.99 8.01 -20.53
CA ALA A 35 -16.39 8.43 -20.49
C ALA A 35 -17.19 7.61 -19.46
N SER A 36 -18.30 8.17 -18.97
CA SER A 36 -19.29 7.39 -18.23
C SER A 36 -20.05 6.45 -19.18
N PRO A 37 -20.48 5.24 -18.75
CA PRO A 37 -21.27 4.34 -19.60
C PRO A 37 -22.66 4.88 -19.95
N ILE A 38 -23.13 5.91 -19.23
CA ILE A 38 -24.43 6.55 -19.49
C ILE A 38 -24.28 8.04 -19.79
N ARG A 39 -25.18 8.55 -20.63
CA ARG A 39 -25.30 9.98 -20.93
C ARG A 39 -26.73 10.41 -20.63
N THR A 40 -26.84 11.64 -20.15
CA THR A 40 -28.12 12.29 -19.87
C THR A 40 -28.32 13.43 -20.85
N GLU A 41 -29.54 13.61 -21.33
CA GLU A 41 -29.91 14.69 -22.24
C GLU A 41 -31.24 15.33 -21.81
N THR A 42 -31.33 16.64 -21.98
CA THR A 42 -32.53 17.45 -21.74
C THR A 42 -33.16 17.77 -23.09
N ALA A 43 -34.44 17.45 -23.28
CA ALA A 43 -35.09 17.71 -24.56
C ALA A 43 -35.17 19.21 -24.86
N ALA A 44 -34.88 19.60 -26.10
CA ALA A 44 -34.94 21.01 -26.54
C ALA A 44 -36.36 21.62 -26.48
N SER A 45 -37.39 20.78 -26.39
CA SER A 45 -38.78 21.18 -26.18
C SER A 45 -39.11 21.55 -24.73
N ASN A 46 -38.20 21.30 -23.78
CA ASN A 46 -38.42 21.62 -22.38
C ASN A 46 -38.57 23.13 -22.20
N VAL A 47 -39.51 23.52 -21.37
CA VAL A 47 -39.83 24.94 -21.12
C VAL A 47 -39.23 25.45 -19.81
N SER A 48 -38.70 24.55 -18.96
CA SER A 48 -37.95 24.92 -17.76
C SER A 48 -36.43 24.94 -17.98
N THR A 49 -35.70 25.44 -16.98
CA THR A 49 -34.23 25.36 -16.90
C THR A 49 -33.74 24.13 -16.14
N ALA A 50 -34.61 23.15 -15.89
CA ALA A 50 -34.21 21.95 -15.17
C ALA A 50 -33.29 21.08 -16.03
N THR A 51 -32.35 20.43 -15.38
CA THR A 51 -31.35 19.57 -16.03
C THR A 51 -31.21 18.28 -15.26
N ILE A 52 -30.75 17.23 -15.96
CA ILE A 52 -30.34 15.99 -15.32
C ILE A 52 -28.86 15.74 -15.56
N SER A 53 -28.20 15.21 -14.55
CA SER A 53 -26.79 14.83 -14.60
C SER A 53 -26.64 13.38 -14.18
N VAL A 54 -25.63 12.69 -14.72
CA VAL A 54 -25.28 11.35 -14.23
C VAL A 54 -24.80 11.48 -12.80
N GLY A 55 -25.39 10.66 -11.91
CA GLY A 55 -24.99 10.56 -10.51
C GLY A 55 -23.87 9.54 -10.38
N SER A 56 -24.19 8.39 -9.78
CA SER A 56 -23.23 7.31 -9.56
C SER A 56 -23.48 6.12 -10.49
N VAL A 57 -22.41 5.43 -10.89
CA VAL A 57 -22.49 4.09 -11.49
C VAL A 57 -21.92 3.12 -10.46
N THR A 58 -22.77 2.21 -9.99
CA THR A 58 -22.48 1.32 -8.87
C THR A 58 -22.24 -0.13 -9.28
N ASP A 59 -22.75 -0.56 -10.44
CA ASP A 59 -22.48 -1.86 -11.02
C ASP A 59 -21.84 -1.71 -12.40
N THR A 60 -20.61 -2.21 -12.53
CA THR A 60 -19.86 -2.28 -13.79
C THR A 60 -19.43 -3.70 -14.12
N ASP A 61 -20.04 -4.72 -13.49
CA ASP A 61 -19.70 -6.11 -13.75
C ASP A 61 -20.04 -6.47 -15.22
N PRO A 62 -19.07 -6.98 -16.00
CA PRO A 62 -19.31 -7.31 -17.41
C PRO A 62 -20.32 -8.45 -17.62
N ALA A 63 -20.64 -9.24 -16.59
CA ALA A 63 -21.59 -10.35 -16.66
C ALA A 63 -23.00 -9.99 -16.19
N THR A 64 -23.15 -9.03 -15.27
CA THR A 64 -24.44 -8.73 -14.61
C THR A 64 -24.92 -7.29 -14.75
N SER A 65 -24.05 -6.34 -15.09
CA SER A 65 -24.44 -4.95 -15.18
C SER A 65 -25.42 -4.68 -16.32
N ASN A 66 -26.14 -3.56 -16.23
CA ASN A 66 -27.02 -3.06 -17.28
C ASN A 66 -26.29 -2.59 -18.55
N PHE A 67 -24.97 -2.76 -18.62
CA PHE A 67 -24.10 -2.38 -19.73
C PHE A 67 -23.56 -3.59 -20.50
N ALA A 68 -23.96 -4.82 -20.13
CA ALA A 68 -23.41 -6.06 -20.67
C ALA A 68 -23.94 -6.46 -22.07
N ALA A 69 -24.86 -5.68 -22.66
CA ALA A 69 -25.45 -6.01 -23.95
C ALA A 69 -24.44 -5.95 -25.12
N ALA A 70 -24.66 -6.78 -26.15
CA ALA A 70 -23.87 -6.82 -27.38
C ALA A 70 -24.78 -6.70 -28.62
N PRO A 71 -24.69 -5.63 -29.43
CA PRO A 71 -23.80 -4.46 -29.29
C PRO A 71 -24.06 -3.65 -28.01
N PRO A 72 -23.09 -2.84 -27.53
CA PRO A 72 -23.23 -2.07 -26.29
C PRO A 72 -24.48 -1.20 -26.29
N SER A 73 -25.34 -1.43 -25.30
CA SER A 73 -26.59 -0.71 -25.07
C SER A 73 -27.03 -0.89 -23.62
N LEU A 74 -28.02 -0.10 -23.18
CA LEU A 74 -28.69 -0.37 -21.91
C LEU A 74 -29.58 -1.60 -22.06
N THR A 75 -29.45 -2.55 -21.14
CA THR A 75 -30.27 -3.78 -21.12
C THR A 75 -31.77 -3.47 -21.12
N ASN A 76 -32.18 -2.43 -20.37
CA ASN A 76 -33.57 -1.98 -20.31
C ASN A 76 -33.89 -0.91 -21.37
N GLY A 77 -33.05 -0.71 -22.38
CA GLY A 77 -33.24 0.33 -23.40
C GLY A 77 -33.07 1.75 -22.85
N THR A 78 -33.34 2.75 -23.70
CA THR A 78 -33.30 4.17 -23.33
C THR A 78 -34.37 4.46 -22.27
N ILE A 79 -33.97 5.14 -21.20
CA ILE A 79 -34.85 5.56 -20.12
C ILE A 79 -35.28 6.99 -20.38
N THR A 80 -36.57 7.28 -20.30
CA THR A 80 -37.12 8.63 -20.42
C THR A 80 -37.84 9.00 -19.13
N LEU A 81 -37.47 10.13 -18.54
CA LEU A 81 -38.16 10.76 -17.43
C LEU A 81 -39.03 11.90 -17.95
N THR A 82 -40.32 11.90 -17.63
CA THR A 82 -41.26 12.97 -18.01
C THR A 82 -41.92 13.56 -16.79
N LYS A 83 -41.93 14.89 -16.64
CA LYS A 83 -42.67 15.58 -15.58
C LYS A 83 -44.17 15.57 -15.88
N THR A 84 -44.97 14.97 -15.01
CA THR A 84 -46.44 14.91 -15.21
C THR A 84 -47.13 16.20 -14.73
N ALA A 85 -48.46 16.28 -14.89
CA ALA A 85 -49.25 17.41 -14.39
C ALA A 85 -49.43 17.40 -12.86
N ASN A 86 -49.22 16.25 -12.20
CA ASN A 86 -49.36 16.13 -10.76
C ASN A 86 -48.15 16.76 -10.04
N ALA A 87 -48.36 17.30 -8.83
CA ALA A 87 -47.30 17.92 -8.05
C ALA A 87 -46.17 16.91 -7.77
N ASN A 88 -44.92 17.28 -8.08
CA ASN A 88 -43.74 16.47 -7.81
C ASN A 88 -43.74 15.05 -8.40
N GLU A 89 -44.67 14.72 -9.30
CA GLU A 89 -44.75 13.40 -9.91
C GLU A 89 -44.03 13.36 -11.25
N TYR A 90 -43.33 12.24 -11.47
CA TYR A 90 -42.56 11.95 -12.67
C TYR A 90 -42.91 10.56 -13.17
N GLN A 91 -42.91 10.42 -14.49
CA GLN A 91 -43.08 9.17 -15.18
C GLN A 91 -41.75 8.70 -15.74
N ILE A 92 -41.32 7.50 -15.38
CA ILE A 92 -40.17 6.82 -15.98
C ILE A 92 -40.70 5.82 -16.99
N VAL A 93 -40.16 5.90 -18.20
CA VAL A 93 -40.40 4.94 -19.28
C VAL A 93 -39.08 4.28 -19.62
N ASP A 94 -39.07 2.95 -19.61
CA ASP A 94 -37.95 2.11 -20.01
C ASP A 94 -38.47 0.94 -20.86
N GLY A 95 -37.61 0.01 -21.26
CA GLY A 95 -37.95 -1.17 -22.04
C GLY A 95 -38.71 -2.26 -21.26
N SER A 96 -38.84 -2.13 -19.94
CA SER A 96 -39.66 -2.99 -19.07
C SER A 96 -41.07 -2.42 -18.83
N GLY A 97 -41.29 -1.13 -19.08
CA GLY A 97 -42.60 -0.51 -19.08
C GLY A 97 -42.58 0.94 -18.62
N THR A 98 -43.66 1.34 -17.94
CA THR A 98 -43.86 2.70 -17.47
C THR A 98 -44.24 2.69 -16.01
N ASN A 99 -43.51 3.44 -15.20
CA ASN A 99 -43.78 3.62 -13.77
C ASN A 99 -43.88 5.11 -13.43
N THR A 100 -44.54 5.41 -12.32
CA THR A 100 -44.65 6.78 -11.80
C THR A 100 -44.20 6.81 -10.35
N PHE A 101 -43.57 7.91 -9.96
CA PHE A 101 -43.09 8.13 -8.60
C PHE A 101 -43.12 9.63 -8.30
N THR A 102 -43.03 9.98 -7.02
CA THR A 102 -43.04 11.37 -6.58
C THR A 102 -41.71 11.73 -5.93
N ILE A 103 -41.18 12.89 -6.29
CA ILE A 103 -39.91 13.41 -5.79
C ILE A 103 -39.92 14.93 -5.84
N THR A 104 -39.26 15.57 -4.88
CA THR A 104 -39.18 17.03 -4.81
C THR A 104 -37.80 17.49 -5.29
N PRO A 105 -37.66 18.11 -6.48
CA PRO A 105 -36.39 18.64 -6.95
C PRO A 105 -35.91 19.87 -6.15
N PRO A 106 -34.60 20.15 -6.12
CA PRO A 106 -33.52 19.32 -6.67
C PRO A 106 -33.37 18.02 -5.87
N ALA A 107 -33.04 16.93 -6.55
CA ALA A 107 -32.96 15.62 -5.94
C ALA A 107 -31.84 14.76 -6.54
N GLU A 108 -31.19 14.01 -5.66
CA GLU A 108 -30.10 13.10 -5.98
C GLU A 108 -30.59 11.65 -5.99
N ASN A 109 -29.97 10.79 -6.78
CA ASN A 109 -30.29 9.37 -6.85
C ASN A 109 -31.78 9.09 -7.17
N LEU A 110 -32.28 9.65 -8.28
CA LEU A 110 -33.67 9.51 -8.70
C LEU A 110 -34.15 8.05 -8.83
N LEU A 111 -33.34 7.14 -9.35
CA LEU A 111 -33.71 5.73 -9.52
C LEU A 111 -33.84 5.01 -8.18
N ALA A 112 -32.93 5.26 -7.24
CA ALA A 112 -33.02 4.75 -5.89
C ALA A 112 -34.29 5.25 -5.18
N GLN A 113 -34.66 6.52 -5.39
CA GLN A 113 -35.88 7.09 -4.81
C GLN A 113 -37.17 6.59 -5.49
N ALA A 114 -37.13 6.31 -6.80
CA ALA A 114 -38.23 5.62 -7.50
C ALA A 114 -38.42 4.19 -6.97
N GLY A 115 -37.32 3.54 -6.55
CA GLY A 115 -37.34 2.24 -5.86
C GLY A 115 -37.77 1.07 -6.75
N GLY A 116 -38.09 -0.05 -6.12
CA GLY A 116 -38.57 -1.25 -6.84
C GLY A 116 -37.53 -1.82 -7.82
N ALA A 117 -37.92 -2.03 -9.07
CA ALA A 117 -37.07 -2.64 -10.11
C ALA A 117 -35.86 -1.77 -10.48
N TYR A 118 -35.88 -0.47 -10.15
CA TYR A 118 -34.79 0.45 -10.47
C TYR A 118 -33.56 0.27 -9.56
N ALA A 119 -33.72 -0.33 -8.39
CA ALA A 119 -32.62 -0.56 -7.45
C ALA A 119 -31.54 -1.52 -8.01
N SER A 120 -31.89 -2.37 -8.97
CA SER A 120 -30.95 -3.30 -9.61
C SER A 120 -30.31 -2.73 -10.88
N TYR A 121 -30.55 -1.47 -11.23
CA TYR A 121 -30.05 -0.92 -12.49
C TYR A 121 -28.54 -0.65 -12.49
N GLY A 122 -27.94 -0.51 -11.31
CA GLY A 122 -26.48 -0.34 -11.19
C GLY A 122 -25.98 1.06 -11.54
N PHE A 123 -26.86 2.03 -11.68
CA PHE A 123 -26.53 3.44 -11.87
C PHE A 123 -27.67 4.33 -11.39
N ASP A 124 -27.38 5.62 -11.24
CA ASP A 124 -28.36 6.63 -10.87
C ASP A 124 -28.06 7.99 -11.52
N PHE A 125 -29.05 8.87 -11.51
CA PHE A 125 -28.97 10.23 -12.04
C PHE A 125 -29.69 11.22 -11.12
N ASN A 126 -29.26 12.46 -11.22
CA ASN A 126 -29.71 13.55 -10.39
C ASN A 126 -30.52 14.53 -11.24
N ILE A 127 -31.38 15.29 -10.58
CA ILE A 127 -32.15 16.37 -11.21
C ILE A 127 -31.94 17.67 -10.46
N GLU A 128 -31.61 18.71 -11.22
CA GLU A 128 -31.45 20.07 -10.74
C GLU A 128 -32.53 20.98 -11.33
N GLY A 129 -32.78 22.10 -10.65
CA GLY A 129 -33.82 23.05 -11.05
C GLY A 129 -35.24 22.54 -10.76
N THR A 130 -36.24 23.16 -11.41
CA THR A 130 -37.66 22.85 -11.21
C THR A 130 -38.32 22.53 -12.56
N PRO A 131 -38.51 21.23 -12.89
CA PRO A 131 -39.12 20.83 -14.15
C PRO A 131 -40.57 21.30 -14.27
N ALA A 132 -40.94 21.78 -15.45
CA ALA A 132 -42.31 22.11 -15.82
C ALA A 132 -43.04 20.87 -16.38
N THR A 133 -44.37 20.86 -16.31
CA THR A 133 -45.17 19.77 -16.87
C THR A 133 -44.89 19.57 -18.35
N GLY A 134 -44.62 18.32 -18.73
CA GLY A 134 -44.28 17.95 -20.11
C GLY A 134 -42.78 17.99 -20.42
N ASP A 135 -41.94 18.48 -19.51
CA ASP A 135 -40.49 18.40 -19.69
C ASP A 135 -40.05 16.93 -19.69
N THR A 136 -39.19 16.58 -20.64
CA THR A 136 -38.64 15.24 -20.83
C THR A 136 -37.12 15.23 -20.74
N PHE A 137 -36.61 14.17 -20.15
CA PHE A 137 -35.19 13.93 -19.97
C PHE A 137 -34.86 12.50 -20.37
N THR A 138 -33.78 12.30 -21.11
CA THR A 138 -33.40 10.99 -21.63
C THR A 138 -32.10 10.54 -21.00
N ILE A 139 -32.04 9.25 -20.68
CA ILE A 139 -30.85 8.56 -20.21
C ILE A 139 -30.61 7.39 -21.15
N GLU A 140 -29.44 7.37 -21.78
CA GLU A 140 -29.08 6.37 -22.77
C GLU A 140 -27.66 5.86 -22.56
N PHE A 141 -27.34 4.77 -23.26
CA PHE A 141 -25.98 4.26 -23.30
C PHE A 141 -25.07 5.25 -24.03
N ASN A 142 -23.94 5.57 -23.43
CA ASN A 142 -22.99 6.53 -23.96
C ASN A 142 -22.14 5.94 -25.10
N THR A 143 -22.78 5.68 -26.24
CA THR A 143 -22.13 5.08 -27.40
C THR A 143 -21.02 6.01 -27.92
N GLY A 144 -19.79 5.50 -27.96
CA GLY A 144 -18.63 6.24 -28.46
C GLY A 144 -18.03 7.27 -27.51
N GLY A 145 -18.67 7.57 -26.36
CA GLY A 145 -18.08 8.38 -25.30
C GLY A 145 -17.66 9.81 -25.70
N PHE A 146 -18.19 10.35 -26.80
CA PHE A 146 -17.76 11.64 -27.35
C PHE A 146 -18.04 12.78 -26.38
N ASP A 147 -17.08 13.71 -26.23
CA ASP A 147 -17.12 14.86 -25.31
C ASP A 147 -17.41 14.51 -23.84
N ASP A 148 -17.02 13.31 -23.40
CA ASP A 148 -17.19 12.87 -22.01
C ASP A 148 -15.87 12.39 -21.40
N ASN A 149 -15.42 13.07 -20.34
CA ASN A 149 -14.23 12.73 -19.56
C ASN A 149 -14.52 12.46 -18.08
N ARG A 150 -15.79 12.18 -17.72
CA ARG A 150 -16.21 12.05 -16.32
C ARG A 150 -15.50 10.90 -15.60
N ASN A 151 -15.33 9.73 -16.23
CA ASN A 151 -14.57 8.64 -15.62
C ASN A 151 -13.07 8.98 -15.52
N GLY A 152 -12.54 9.77 -16.47
CA GLY A 152 -11.19 10.33 -16.36
C GLY A 152 -11.02 11.27 -15.16
N LEU A 153 -12.05 12.07 -14.85
CA LEU A 153 -12.08 12.91 -13.65
C LEU A 153 -12.13 12.05 -12.38
N GLU A 154 -12.94 10.98 -12.35
CA GLU A 154 -12.96 10.03 -11.23
C GLU A 154 -11.61 9.32 -11.06
N LEU A 155 -10.96 8.93 -12.15
CA LEU A 155 -9.60 8.36 -12.12
C LEU A 155 -8.59 9.35 -11.51
N SER A 156 -8.70 10.64 -11.83
CA SER A 156 -7.86 11.68 -11.24
C SER A 156 -8.10 11.81 -9.72
N LYS A 157 -9.34 11.65 -9.25
CA LYS A 157 -9.66 11.73 -7.81
C LYS A 157 -9.03 10.60 -7.00
N LEU A 158 -8.67 9.47 -7.63
CA LEU A 158 -7.95 8.38 -6.95
C LEU A 158 -6.61 8.84 -6.38
N GLN A 159 -5.98 9.88 -6.96
CA GLN A 159 -4.73 10.43 -6.44
C GLN A 159 -4.87 10.94 -5.00
N SER A 160 -6.00 11.57 -4.68
CA SER A 160 -6.32 12.11 -3.36
C SER A 160 -7.15 11.16 -2.49
N ALA A 161 -7.58 10.02 -3.03
CA ALA A 161 -8.38 9.06 -2.29
C ALA A 161 -7.51 8.24 -1.34
N GLU A 162 -7.97 8.08 -0.10
CA GLU A 162 -7.30 7.26 0.91
C GLU A 162 -7.66 5.78 0.72
N LEU A 163 -6.92 5.08 -0.13
CA LEU A 163 -7.21 3.70 -0.55
C LEU A 163 -6.20 2.67 -0.07
N VAL A 164 -5.04 3.10 0.43
CA VAL A 164 -3.98 2.20 0.89
C VAL A 164 -4.12 1.96 2.39
N ARG A 165 -4.35 0.71 2.78
CA ARG A 165 -4.37 0.33 4.20
C ARG A 165 -2.97 0.24 4.77
N GLN A 166 -2.72 0.92 5.89
CA GLN A 166 -1.41 0.91 6.55
C GLN A 166 -1.17 -0.40 7.33
N ASN A 167 -2.13 -0.78 8.18
CA ASN A 167 -2.01 -1.93 9.07
C ASN A 167 -3.24 -2.86 9.05
N VAL A 168 -3.09 -4.04 9.63
CA VAL A 168 -4.24 -4.90 9.98
C VAL A 168 -4.94 -4.23 11.16
N VAL A 169 -6.17 -3.80 10.93
CA VAL A 169 -6.95 -3.03 11.90
C VAL A 169 -7.65 -3.99 12.86
N THR A 170 -7.55 -3.72 14.16
CA THR A 170 -8.24 -4.49 15.21
C THR A 170 -9.57 -3.85 15.64
N THR A 171 -9.83 -2.60 15.25
CA THR A 171 -11.06 -1.85 15.59
C THR A 171 -11.63 -1.08 14.39
N ALA A 172 -12.93 -1.19 14.13
CA ALA A 172 -13.56 -0.67 12.91
C ALA A 172 -13.47 0.86 12.69
N THR A 173 -13.09 1.64 13.71
CA THR A 173 -13.04 3.11 13.69
C THR A 173 -11.63 3.69 13.54
N ALA A 174 -10.58 2.87 13.38
CA ALA A 174 -9.23 3.38 13.23
C ALA A 174 -9.03 4.04 11.86
N ASP A 175 -8.53 5.28 11.85
CA ASP A 175 -7.95 5.88 10.66
C ASP A 175 -6.71 5.07 10.27
N ASN A 176 -6.82 4.34 9.16
CA ASN A 176 -5.82 3.38 8.70
C ASN A 176 -5.66 3.42 7.17
N LEU A 177 -6.21 4.45 6.53
CA LEU A 177 -6.14 4.61 5.09
C LEU A 177 -5.22 5.78 4.76
N LYS A 178 -4.50 5.65 3.65
CA LYS A 178 -3.60 6.66 3.12
C LYS A 178 -3.78 6.77 1.63
N THR A 179 -3.49 7.96 1.10
CA THR A 179 -3.32 8.13 -0.34
C THR A 179 -2.13 7.31 -0.83
N PHE A 180 -2.07 7.03 -2.14
CA PHE A 180 -0.94 6.32 -2.73
C PHE A 180 0.40 7.01 -2.45
N ASN A 181 0.42 8.35 -2.48
CA ASN A 181 1.63 9.13 -2.26
C ASN A 181 2.10 9.06 -0.80
N GLU A 182 1.20 9.24 0.16
CA GLU A 182 1.54 9.16 1.58
C GLU A 182 2.03 7.77 1.97
N ALA A 183 1.38 6.70 1.47
CA ALA A 183 1.79 5.34 1.75
C ALA A 183 3.20 5.06 1.20
N TYR A 184 3.49 5.50 -0.03
CA TYR A 184 4.82 5.35 -0.62
C TYR A 184 5.89 6.18 0.11
N ALA A 185 5.59 7.45 0.43
CA ALA A 185 6.49 8.32 1.18
C ALA A 185 6.78 7.76 2.59
N GLY A 186 5.76 7.20 3.25
CA GLY A 186 5.89 6.50 4.53
C GLY A 186 6.86 5.32 4.44
N LEU A 187 6.69 4.46 3.44
CA LEU A 187 7.58 3.31 3.21
C LEU A 187 9.04 3.74 2.98
N VAL A 188 9.27 4.74 2.12
CA VAL A 188 10.63 5.26 1.86
C VAL A 188 11.25 5.84 3.12
N THR A 189 10.46 6.57 3.91
CA THR A 189 10.90 7.14 5.18
C THR A 189 11.29 6.05 6.17
N GLU A 190 10.47 5.01 6.32
CA GLU A 190 10.74 3.88 7.21
C GLU A 190 12.04 3.16 6.84
N ILE A 191 12.24 2.85 5.54
CA ILE A 191 13.48 2.26 5.04
C ILE A 191 14.67 3.18 5.35
N GLY A 192 14.52 4.49 5.14
CA GLY A 192 15.55 5.48 5.44
C GLY A 192 15.94 5.50 6.93
N VAL A 193 14.95 5.44 7.83
CA VAL A 193 15.19 5.39 9.28
C VAL A 193 15.90 4.12 9.67
N VAL A 194 15.42 2.96 9.22
CA VAL A 194 16.03 1.65 9.54
C VAL A 194 17.45 1.55 9.01
N ALA A 195 17.71 2.03 7.78
CA ALA A 195 19.04 2.03 7.19
C ALA A 195 20.03 2.92 7.96
N ASN A 196 19.60 4.13 8.36
CA ASN A 196 20.44 5.02 9.17
C ASN A 196 20.71 4.44 10.56
N GLN A 197 19.71 3.80 11.18
CA GLN A 197 19.89 3.12 12.45
C GLN A 197 20.90 1.97 12.32
N ALA A 198 20.77 1.13 11.29
CA ALA A 198 21.69 0.03 11.03
C ALA A 198 23.13 0.52 10.80
N LYS A 199 23.30 1.61 10.05
CA LYS A 199 24.60 2.24 9.82
C LYS A 199 25.24 2.75 11.11
N THR A 200 24.45 3.45 11.93
CA THR A 200 24.92 4.00 13.21
C THR A 200 25.32 2.88 14.17
N ASN A 201 24.51 1.83 14.26
CA ASN A 201 24.82 0.65 15.06
C ASN A 201 26.08 -0.06 14.53
N GLY A 202 26.24 -0.20 13.21
CA GLY A 202 27.43 -0.77 12.60
C GLY A 202 28.71 -0.02 12.99
N ALA A 203 28.70 1.31 12.88
CA ALA A 203 29.85 2.13 13.29
C ALA A 203 30.16 2.01 14.80
N ALA A 204 29.13 1.92 15.65
CA ALA A 204 29.31 1.71 17.08
C ALA A 204 29.93 0.33 17.39
N TYR A 205 29.46 -0.73 16.72
CA TYR A 205 30.01 -2.07 16.89
C TYR A 205 31.44 -2.21 16.34
N GLU A 206 31.76 -1.53 15.25
CA GLU A 206 33.13 -1.47 14.72
C GLU A 206 34.08 -0.78 15.70
N ALA A 207 33.67 0.34 16.28
CA ALA A 207 34.45 1.04 17.32
C ALA A 207 34.63 0.17 18.57
N LEU A 208 33.57 -0.54 19.01
CA LEU A 208 33.65 -1.46 20.14
C LEU A 208 34.58 -2.64 19.85
N ALA A 209 34.52 -3.21 18.64
CA ALA A 209 35.40 -4.30 18.23
C ALA A 209 36.87 -3.85 18.22
N ALA A 210 37.16 -2.67 17.66
CA ALA A 210 38.51 -2.09 17.66
C ALA A 210 39.02 -1.84 19.09
N GLN A 211 38.15 -1.35 19.99
CA GLN A 211 38.50 -1.20 21.39
C GLN A 211 38.78 -2.55 22.05
N SER A 212 37.93 -3.55 21.86
CA SER A 212 38.13 -4.89 22.43
C SER A 212 39.44 -5.53 21.94
N GLU A 213 39.78 -5.38 20.66
CA GLU A 213 41.05 -5.87 20.11
C GLU A 213 42.24 -5.19 20.78
N ALA A 214 42.22 -3.86 20.91
CA ALA A 214 43.30 -3.13 21.58
C ALA A 214 43.48 -3.55 23.06
N TRP A 215 42.39 -3.87 23.77
CA TRP A 215 42.45 -4.40 25.13
C TRP A 215 43.03 -5.82 25.16
N TYR A 216 42.64 -6.65 24.20
CA TYR A 216 43.21 -7.99 24.04
C TYR A 216 44.71 -7.94 23.77
N GLU A 217 45.15 -7.14 22.79
CA GLU A 217 46.57 -6.92 22.47
C GLU A 217 47.35 -6.34 23.66
N SER A 218 46.76 -5.43 24.43
CA SER A 218 47.41 -4.87 25.63
C SER A 218 47.60 -5.91 26.74
N MET A 219 46.73 -6.91 26.85
CA MET A 219 46.79 -7.91 27.91
C MET A 219 47.54 -9.17 27.49
N ALA A 220 47.43 -9.57 26.22
CA ALA A 220 48.17 -10.66 25.62
C ALA A 220 49.56 -10.24 25.12
N GLY A 221 49.80 -8.93 25.00
CA GLY A 221 51.06 -8.34 24.58
C GLY A 221 52.15 -8.57 25.61
N VAL A 222 53.24 -9.18 25.17
CA VAL A 222 54.45 -9.36 25.99
C VAL A 222 55.35 -8.15 25.76
N ASN A 223 55.79 -7.49 26.82
CA ASN A 223 56.77 -6.41 26.70
C ASN A 223 58.16 -7.00 26.45
N LEU A 224 58.60 -6.96 25.18
CA LEU A 224 59.88 -7.55 24.76
C LEU A 224 61.09 -6.94 25.48
N ASP A 225 61.02 -5.69 25.94
CA ASP A 225 62.09 -5.06 26.69
C ASP A 225 62.16 -5.60 28.14
N GLU A 226 60.99 -5.88 28.75
CA GLU A 226 60.91 -6.52 30.06
C GLU A 226 61.36 -7.98 30.00
N GLU A 227 60.94 -8.73 28.97
CA GLU A 227 61.44 -10.09 28.72
C GLU A 227 62.94 -10.10 28.43
N ALA A 228 63.47 -9.14 27.66
CA ALA A 228 64.90 -9.02 27.39
C ALA A 228 65.71 -8.67 28.65
N ALA A 229 65.19 -7.78 29.50
CA ALA A 229 65.81 -7.46 30.79
C ALA A 229 65.79 -8.67 31.74
N ASN A 230 64.67 -9.40 31.80
CA ASN A 230 64.55 -10.63 32.56
C ASN A 230 65.49 -11.72 32.02
N LEU A 231 65.59 -11.88 30.70
CA LEU A 231 66.52 -12.79 30.04
C LEU A 231 67.97 -12.47 30.41
N LEU A 232 68.39 -11.19 30.31
CA LEU A 232 69.71 -10.74 30.72
C LEU A 232 69.98 -11.01 32.19
N ARG A 233 68.99 -10.75 33.06
CA ARG A 233 69.08 -11.06 34.49
C ARG A 233 69.24 -12.55 34.74
N PHE A 234 68.51 -13.41 34.02
CA PHE A 234 68.63 -14.86 34.13
C PHE A 234 69.98 -15.37 33.61
N GLN A 235 70.48 -14.82 32.51
CA GLN A 235 71.82 -15.11 32.00
C GLN A 235 72.92 -14.71 32.99
N GLN A 236 72.80 -13.51 33.59
CA GLN A 236 73.73 -13.05 34.61
C GLN A 236 73.67 -13.95 35.85
N SER A 237 72.47 -14.28 36.34
CA SER A 237 72.28 -15.17 37.50
C SER A 237 72.85 -16.57 37.24
N TYR A 238 72.68 -17.10 36.02
CA TYR A 238 73.25 -18.37 35.61
C TYR A 238 74.79 -18.34 35.60
N SER A 239 75.38 -17.27 35.03
CA SER A 239 76.84 -17.11 35.02
C SER A 239 77.42 -16.97 36.43
N ALA A 240 76.73 -16.26 37.33
CA ALA A 240 77.09 -16.13 38.73
C ALA A 240 76.99 -17.49 39.45
N ALA A 241 75.91 -18.25 39.24
CA ALA A 241 75.76 -19.59 39.80
C ALA A 241 76.85 -20.56 39.29
N ALA A 242 77.24 -20.46 38.01
CA ALA A 242 78.34 -21.23 37.46
C ALA A 242 79.69 -20.86 38.10
N GLN A 243 79.94 -19.57 38.38
CA GLN A 243 81.14 -19.12 39.10
C GLN A 243 81.14 -19.61 40.56
N VAL A 244 80.00 -19.57 41.25
CA VAL A 244 79.85 -20.12 42.60
C VAL A 244 80.11 -21.63 42.61
N LEU A 245 79.60 -22.38 41.63
CA LEU A 245 79.88 -23.81 41.48
C LEU A 245 81.36 -24.09 41.22
N THR A 246 82.02 -23.28 40.38
CA THR A 246 83.47 -23.38 40.14
C THR A 246 84.24 -23.11 41.42
N ALA A 247 83.91 -22.03 42.15
CA ALA A 247 84.54 -21.73 43.42
C ALA A 247 84.31 -22.83 44.46
N ALA A 248 83.08 -23.37 44.56
CA ALA A 248 82.76 -24.50 45.44
C ALA A 248 83.53 -25.77 45.07
N ARG A 249 83.70 -26.08 43.77
CA ARG A 249 84.58 -27.17 43.31
C ARG A 249 86.02 -26.92 43.70
N THR A 250 86.54 -25.71 43.51
CA THR A 250 87.90 -25.36 43.94
C THR A 250 88.08 -25.52 45.44
N VAL A 251 87.13 -25.04 46.26
CA VAL A 251 87.15 -25.23 47.71
C VAL A 251 87.11 -26.72 48.06
N PHE A 252 86.23 -27.49 47.44
CA PHE A 252 86.13 -28.94 47.65
C PHE A 252 87.43 -29.67 47.30
N ASP A 253 88.03 -29.35 46.15
CA ASP A 253 89.31 -29.93 45.72
C ASP A 253 90.46 -29.54 46.67
N THR A 254 90.50 -28.28 47.15
CA THR A 254 91.49 -27.87 48.15
C THR A 254 91.32 -28.58 49.50
N LEU A 255 90.08 -28.81 49.95
CA LEU A 255 89.80 -29.58 51.17
C LEU A 255 90.18 -31.06 50.99
N LEU A 256 89.89 -31.65 49.83
CA LEU A 256 90.27 -33.03 49.51
C LEU A 256 91.79 -33.19 49.40
N SER A 257 92.49 -32.18 48.87
CA SER A 257 93.95 -32.11 48.79
C SER A 257 94.61 -31.95 50.17
N ALA A 258 94.00 -31.20 51.09
CA ALA A 258 94.53 -30.97 52.43
C ALA A 258 94.30 -32.14 53.40
N ALA A 259 93.34 -33.02 53.10
CA ALA A 259 93.02 -34.22 53.87
C ALA A 259 93.80 -35.48 53.45
N ARG A 260 94.74 -35.35 52.50
CA ARG A 260 95.66 -36.41 52.06
C ARG A 260 97.03 -36.27 52.69
#